data_AF-W2ZYR1-F1
#
_entry.id   AF-W2ZYR1-F1
#
_cell.length_a   1.000
_cell.length_b   1.000
_cell.length_c   1.000
_cell.angle_alpha   90.00
_cell.angle_beta   90.00
_cell.angle_gamma   90.00
#
_symmetry.space_group_name_H-M   'P 1'
#
loop_
_entity.id
_entity.type
_entity.pdbx_description
1 polymer ?
#
loop_
_entity_poly.entity_id
_entity_poly.type
_entity_poly.pdbx_seq_one_letter_code
_entity_poly.pdbx_strand_id
1 'polypeptide(L)'
;MGLRGLVDSPMDQSENLELLARIERQLRVNPVSGNTNVKEIDVFVDDWAPPSTQTSRELWTLVLDVVFAPLWVRIRAAELLNVCCDMVESDSDGIVKINTQETHKLRAIVSSTCQALEELDATDAKQAEQLFTWFGFLERLLLATHSDVCVQVFQNSMYAGMLTKMLRLLSACSTKVFAATTVCLGLFHDHEKKCGHSMLVGEVLRDMKDGREHLSGALLHVINSCGCPCPIERTVHLWNALQLFGDILADETASALVFVNDFKVLIDLVIRECTDLPQEDATRLHYMELLERILGSQLYLQTQMYRKRELWSLLESLLEAGAQEDSVMPKDVMDRIKQILVKYIDLLD
;
A
#
# COMPACT_ATOMS: atom_id res chain seq x y z
N MET A 1 13.43 -53.18 11.81
CA MET A 1 12.43 -53.12 10.73
C MET A 1 11.42 -52.07 11.16
N GLY A 2 11.42 -50.82 10.73
CA GLY A 2 11.71 -50.30 9.38
C GLY A 2 10.39 -50.01 8.66
N LEU A 3 9.61 -49.05 9.15
CA LEU A 3 8.46 -48.46 8.44
C LEU A 3 8.69 -46.94 8.33
N ARG A 4 9.61 -46.58 7.44
CA ARG A 4 9.68 -45.27 6.78
C ARG A 4 9.17 -45.51 5.36
N GLY A 5 8.25 -44.66 4.89
CA GLY A 5 7.93 -44.58 3.46
C GLY A 5 6.45 -44.66 3.12
N LEU A 6 5.69 -43.64 3.52
CA LEU A 6 4.64 -43.12 2.64
C LEU A 6 5.09 -41.69 2.33
N VAL A 7 5.84 -41.59 1.23
CA VAL A 7 6.22 -40.32 0.62
C VAL A 7 4.97 -39.81 -0.07
N ASP A 8 4.47 -38.66 0.37
CA ASP A 8 3.42 -37.90 -0.30
C ASP A 8 3.79 -37.73 -1.77
N SER A 9 3.03 -38.36 -2.66
CA SER A 9 3.11 -38.03 -4.08
C SER A 9 2.58 -36.59 -4.22
N PRO A 10 3.32 -35.66 -4.86
CA PRO A 10 2.82 -34.32 -5.08
C PRO A 10 1.48 -34.43 -5.83
N MET A 11 0.45 -33.76 -5.30
CA MET A 11 -0.84 -33.65 -5.97
C MET A 11 -0.64 -33.21 -7.41
N ASP A 12 -1.29 -33.89 -8.35
CA ASP A 12 -1.19 -33.58 -9.77
C ASP A 12 -1.67 -32.14 -10.04
N GLN A 13 -0.73 -31.27 -10.43
CA GLN A 13 -1.00 -29.86 -10.77
C GLN A 13 -1.20 -29.66 -12.27
N SER A 14 -1.28 -30.73 -13.06
CA SER A 14 -1.36 -30.65 -14.52
C SER A 14 -2.55 -29.83 -14.99
N GLU A 15 -3.73 -30.00 -14.35
CA GLU A 15 -4.93 -29.23 -14.68
C GLU A 15 -4.76 -27.72 -14.41
N ASN A 16 -4.19 -27.35 -13.26
CA ASN A 16 -3.92 -25.96 -12.90
C ASN A 16 -2.90 -25.31 -13.84
N LEU A 17 -1.87 -26.06 -14.21
CA LEU A 17 -0.85 -25.62 -15.18
C LEU A 17 -1.42 -25.45 -16.58
N GLU A 18 -2.25 -26.38 -17.04
CA GLU A 18 -2.93 -26.28 -18.33
C GLU A 18 -3.89 -25.09 -18.36
N LEU A 19 -4.63 -24.86 -17.27
CA LEU A 19 -5.52 -23.72 -17.10
C LEU A 19 -4.75 -22.39 -17.16
N LEU A 20 -3.69 -22.23 -16.35
CA LEU A 20 -2.86 -21.03 -16.36
C LEU A 20 -2.22 -20.81 -17.73
N ALA A 21 -1.68 -21.87 -18.36
CA ALA A 21 -1.09 -21.77 -19.69
C ALA A 21 -2.13 -21.40 -20.76
N ARG A 22 -3.38 -21.85 -20.61
CA ARG A 22 -4.50 -21.47 -21.49
C ARG A 22 -4.85 -19.99 -21.31
N ILE A 23 -4.98 -19.53 -20.07
CA ILE A 23 -5.32 -18.14 -19.77
C ILE A 23 -4.18 -17.21 -20.22
N GLU A 24 -2.93 -17.55 -19.92
CA GLU A 24 -1.76 -16.78 -20.38
C GLU A 24 -1.69 -16.71 -21.91
N ARG A 25 -2.00 -17.81 -22.60
CA ARG A 25 -2.14 -17.77 -24.07
C ARG A 25 -3.29 -16.87 -24.49
N GLN A 26 -4.47 -16.96 -23.89
CA GLN A 26 -5.60 -16.08 -24.25
C GLN A 26 -5.28 -14.60 -24.04
N LEU A 27 -4.62 -14.27 -22.92
CA LEU A 27 -4.20 -12.90 -22.64
C LEU A 27 -3.11 -12.42 -23.60
N ARG A 28 -2.26 -13.31 -24.14
CA ARG A 28 -1.23 -13.00 -25.16
C ARG A 28 -1.67 -13.13 -26.62
N VAL A 29 -2.79 -13.80 -26.93
CA VAL A 29 -3.16 -14.28 -28.29
C VAL A 29 -4.46 -13.64 -28.80
N ASN A 30 -4.77 -12.40 -28.45
CA ASN A 30 -5.78 -11.65 -29.21
C ASN A 30 -5.20 -10.71 -30.29
N PRO A 31 -4.41 -11.20 -31.29
CA PRO A 31 -4.44 -10.64 -32.62
C PRO A 31 -5.45 -11.43 -33.49
N VAL A 32 -6.57 -10.78 -33.82
CA VAL A 32 -7.41 -10.94 -35.03
C VAL A 32 -8.06 -12.32 -35.32
N SER A 33 -9.39 -12.29 -35.47
CA SER A 33 -10.18 -13.16 -36.36
C SER A 33 -11.24 -12.28 -37.05
N GLY A 34 -11.27 -12.06 -38.37
CA GLY A 34 -10.44 -12.61 -39.44
C GLY A 34 -10.59 -11.92 -40.80
N ASN A 35 -9.65 -12.26 -41.69
CA ASN A 35 -9.63 -12.19 -43.16
C ASN A 35 -10.12 -10.92 -43.89
N THR A 36 -9.18 -10.17 -44.50
CA THR A 36 -8.78 -10.41 -45.90
C THR A 36 -7.57 -9.56 -46.33
N ASN A 37 -6.56 -10.25 -46.88
CA ASN A 37 -5.67 -9.85 -47.97
C ASN A 37 -4.89 -8.52 -47.96
N VAL A 38 -3.55 -8.71 -48.05
CA VAL A 38 -2.53 -7.91 -48.75
C VAL A 38 -1.82 -6.82 -47.95
N LYS A 39 -0.51 -7.06 -47.79
CA LYS A 39 0.64 -6.14 -47.67
C LYS A 39 0.34 -4.68 -47.33
N GLU A 40 0.76 -4.26 -46.14
CA GLU A 40 1.72 -3.16 -45.94
C GLU A 40 2.21 -3.15 -44.49
N ILE A 41 3.47 -2.79 -44.33
CA ILE A 41 4.15 -2.61 -43.04
C ILE A 41 3.63 -1.28 -42.49
N ASP A 42 2.83 -1.34 -41.44
CA ASP A 42 2.62 -0.19 -40.55
C ASP A 42 2.40 -0.69 -39.12
N VAL A 43 2.95 0.09 -38.19
CA VAL A 43 3.02 -0.17 -36.75
C VAL A 43 1.61 -0.30 -36.18
N PHE A 44 1.20 -1.51 -35.84
CA PHE A 44 -0.08 -1.74 -35.16
C PHE A 44 0.06 -1.37 -33.68
N VAL A 45 -0.76 -0.40 -33.27
CA VAL A 45 -1.24 -0.25 -31.90
C VAL A 45 -2.02 -1.54 -31.60
N ASP A 46 -1.47 -2.39 -30.72
CA ASP A 46 -2.10 -3.68 -30.36
C ASP A 46 -3.43 -3.42 -29.65
N ASP A 47 -4.51 -3.80 -30.31
CA ASP A 47 -5.89 -3.69 -29.83
C ASP A 47 -6.21 -4.99 -29.05
N TRP A 48 -6.04 -4.96 -27.73
CA TRP A 48 -6.20 -6.11 -26.84
C TRP A 48 -7.69 -6.36 -26.55
N ALA A 49 -8.22 -7.56 -26.84
CA ALA A 49 -9.61 -7.85 -26.48
C ALA A 49 -9.76 -8.06 -24.95
N PRO A 50 -10.79 -7.48 -24.30
CA PRO A 50 -10.93 -7.49 -22.84
C PRO A 50 -11.12 -8.92 -22.29
N PRO A 51 -10.60 -9.20 -21.09
CA PRO A 51 -10.71 -10.52 -20.47
C PRO A 51 -12.18 -10.90 -20.23
N SER A 52 -12.53 -12.15 -20.55
CA SER A 52 -13.89 -12.64 -20.32
C SER A 52 -14.20 -12.76 -18.83
N THR A 53 -15.46 -12.56 -18.43
CA THR A 53 -15.92 -12.80 -17.04
C THR A 53 -15.66 -14.23 -16.56
N GLN A 54 -15.53 -15.19 -17.48
CA GLN A 54 -15.16 -16.55 -17.15
C GLN A 54 -13.69 -16.66 -16.74
N THR A 55 -12.79 -15.95 -17.44
CA THR A 55 -11.36 -15.91 -17.15
C THR A 55 -11.10 -15.39 -15.74
N SER A 56 -11.76 -14.29 -15.35
CA SER A 56 -11.60 -13.74 -14.00
C SER A 56 -12.11 -14.68 -12.91
N ARG A 57 -13.23 -15.38 -13.13
CA ARG A 57 -13.74 -16.39 -12.18
C ARG A 57 -12.80 -17.58 -12.01
N GLU A 58 -12.21 -18.06 -13.09
CA GLU A 58 -11.24 -19.16 -13.06
C GLU A 58 -9.99 -18.76 -12.27
N LEU A 59 -9.46 -17.56 -12.51
CA LEU A 59 -8.32 -17.04 -11.76
C LEU A 59 -8.64 -16.83 -10.27
N TRP A 60 -9.82 -16.28 -9.94
CA TRP A 60 -10.28 -16.18 -8.56
C TRP A 60 -10.38 -17.53 -7.88
N THR A 61 -10.86 -18.56 -8.58
CA THR A 61 -10.94 -19.92 -8.04
C THR A 61 -9.54 -20.42 -7.64
N LEU A 62 -8.53 -20.21 -8.49
CA LEU A 62 -7.16 -20.57 -8.18
C LEU A 62 -6.60 -19.77 -7.00
N VAL A 63 -6.77 -18.44 -6.99
CA VAL A 63 -6.28 -17.57 -5.90
C VAL A 63 -6.85 -17.96 -4.53
N LEU A 64 -8.11 -18.40 -4.48
CA LEU A 64 -8.83 -18.73 -3.25
C LEU A 64 -8.59 -20.17 -2.77
N ASP A 65 -8.01 -21.02 -3.60
CA ASP A 65 -7.76 -22.43 -3.28
C ASP A 65 -6.55 -22.58 -2.35
N VAL A 66 -6.76 -22.22 -1.08
CA VAL A 66 -5.76 -22.31 -0.01
C VAL A 66 -5.46 -23.75 0.42
N VAL A 67 -6.18 -24.74 -0.10
CA VAL A 67 -6.06 -26.15 0.30
C VAL A 67 -5.26 -26.94 -0.72
N PHE A 68 -5.58 -26.80 -2.00
CA PHE A 68 -5.05 -27.67 -3.04
C PHE A 68 -4.09 -26.97 -4.01
N ALA A 69 -4.22 -25.66 -4.20
CA ALA A 69 -3.33 -24.90 -5.07
C ALA A 69 -2.03 -24.48 -4.32
N PRO A 70 -0.85 -24.89 -4.82
CA PRO A 70 0.42 -24.40 -4.30
C PRO A 70 0.51 -22.88 -4.32
N LEU A 71 1.27 -22.30 -3.39
CA LEU A 71 1.40 -20.85 -3.26
C LEU A 71 1.82 -20.17 -4.58
N TRP A 72 2.77 -20.75 -5.32
CA TRP A 72 3.21 -20.18 -6.59
C TRP A 72 2.12 -20.16 -7.68
N VAL A 73 1.17 -21.12 -7.66
CA VAL A 73 0.00 -21.12 -8.57
C VAL A 73 -0.92 -19.95 -8.22
N ARG A 74 -1.18 -19.75 -6.93
CA ARG A 74 -1.99 -18.62 -6.43
C ARG A 74 -1.37 -17.27 -6.78
N ILE A 75 -0.06 -17.12 -6.58
CA ILE A 75 0.67 -15.90 -6.94
C ILE A 75 0.60 -15.64 -8.45
N ARG A 76 0.79 -16.69 -9.26
CA ARG A 76 0.68 -16.55 -10.72
C ARG A 76 -0.75 -16.20 -11.16
N ALA A 77 -1.77 -16.79 -10.54
CA ALA A 77 -3.16 -16.44 -10.83
C ALA A 77 -3.49 -14.99 -10.44
N ALA A 78 -2.98 -14.52 -9.30
CA ALA A 78 -3.09 -13.13 -8.84
C ALA A 78 -2.40 -12.15 -9.80
N GLU A 79 -1.22 -12.50 -10.32
CA GLU A 79 -0.54 -11.72 -11.35
C GLU A 79 -1.38 -11.59 -12.62
N LEU A 80 -1.98 -12.69 -13.11
CA LEU A 80 -2.84 -12.67 -14.29
C LEU A 80 -4.15 -11.90 -14.05
N LEU A 81 -4.67 -11.87 -12.81
CA LEU A 81 -5.79 -11.00 -12.45
C LEU A 81 -5.43 -9.52 -12.58
N ASN A 82 -4.22 -9.14 -12.14
CA ASN A 82 -3.73 -7.78 -12.32
C ASN A 82 -3.65 -7.43 -13.81
N VAL A 83 -3.06 -8.30 -14.64
CA VAL A 83 -3.02 -8.09 -16.10
C VAL A 83 -4.42 -7.90 -16.68
N CYS A 84 -5.42 -8.67 -16.21
CA CYS A 84 -6.81 -8.50 -16.65
C CYS A 84 -7.38 -7.10 -16.32
N CYS A 85 -7.03 -6.51 -15.18
CA CYS A 85 -7.45 -5.15 -14.82
C CYS A 85 -6.82 -4.10 -15.74
N ASP A 86 -5.56 -4.26 -16.12
CA ASP A 86 -4.84 -3.29 -16.96
C ASP A 86 -5.36 -3.24 -18.41
N MET A 87 -6.05 -4.29 -18.86
CA MET A 87 -6.59 -4.40 -20.22
C MET A 87 -7.97 -3.75 -20.43
N VAL A 88 -8.64 -3.29 -19.38
CA VAL A 88 -10.00 -2.74 -19.47
C VAL A 88 -9.94 -1.22 -19.26
N GLU A 89 -10.23 -0.45 -20.31
CA GLU A 89 -10.12 1.02 -20.34
C GLU A 89 -11.12 1.76 -19.42
N SER A 90 -12.13 1.07 -18.87
CA SER A 90 -13.15 1.66 -17.98
C SER A 90 -13.21 0.97 -16.61
N ASP A 91 -12.90 1.69 -15.53
CA ASP A 91 -13.17 1.36 -14.12
C ASP A 91 -13.04 -0.15 -13.77
N SER A 92 -11.87 -0.72 -14.15
CA SER A 92 -11.59 -2.16 -14.23
C SER A 92 -11.35 -2.85 -12.89
N ASP A 93 -11.30 -2.08 -11.81
CA ASP A 93 -11.14 -2.55 -10.43
C ASP A 93 -12.28 -3.47 -9.99
N GLY A 94 -13.41 -3.46 -10.71
CA GLY A 94 -14.51 -4.42 -10.53
C GLY A 94 -14.09 -5.90 -10.66
N ILE A 95 -12.99 -6.21 -11.36
CA ILE A 95 -12.50 -7.59 -11.52
C ILE A 95 -11.93 -8.13 -10.21
N VAL A 96 -11.21 -7.30 -9.45
CA VAL A 96 -10.59 -7.70 -8.18
C VAL A 96 -11.41 -7.28 -6.97
N LYS A 97 -12.38 -6.37 -7.12
CA LYS A 97 -13.25 -5.92 -6.03
C LYS A 97 -13.97 -7.08 -5.34
N ILE A 98 -13.86 -7.13 -4.02
CA ILE A 98 -14.63 -8.07 -3.19
C ILE A 98 -15.90 -7.37 -2.71
N ASN A 99 -17.05 -8.03 -2.86
CA ASN A 99 -18.32 -7.54 -2.34
C ASN A 99 -18.61 -8.06 -0.93
N THR A 100 -19.56 -7.44 -0.23
CA THR A 100 -19.98 -7.82 1.13
C THR A 100 -20.48 -9.26 1.27
N GLN A 101 -20.93 -9.89 0.17
CA GLN A 101 -21.35 -11.30 0.14
C GLN A 101 -20.18 -12.29 -0.01
N GLU A 102 -18.99 -11.78 -0.36
CA GLU A 102 -17.82 -12.58 -0.74
C GLU A 102 -16.71 -12.50 0.30
N THR A 103 -17.05 -12.27 1.57
CA THR A 103 -16.05 -12.00 2.63
C THR A 103 -15.14 -13.18 2.94
N HIS A 104 -15.54 -14.40 2.55
CA HIS A 104 -14.66 -15.58 2.55
C HIS A 104 -13.41 -15.37 1.68
N LYS A 105 -13.51 -14.59 0.60
CA LYS A 105 -12.38 -14.26 -0.27
C LYS A 105 -11.29 -13.54 0.50
N LEU A 106 -11.67 -12.51 1.26
CA LEU A 106 -10.71 -11.71 2.01
C LEU A 106 -10.01 -12.53 3.09
N ARG A 107 -10.71 -13.47 3.75
CA ARG A 107 -10.08 -14.42 4.69
C ARG A 107 -9.06 -15.32 4.00
N ALA A 108 -9.37 -15.83 2.81
CA ALA A 108 -8.44 -16.63 2.02
C ALA A 108 -7.21 -15.81 1.57
N ILE A 109 -7.40 -14.53 1.22
CA ILE A 109 -6.30 -13.62 0.90
C ILE A 109 -5.41 -13.35 2.13
N VAL A 110 -6.00 -13.09 3.30
CA VAL A 110 -5.24 -12.93 4.56
C VAL A 110 -4.44 -14.20 4.86
N SER A 111 -5.06 -15.38 4.75
CA SER A 111 -4.38 -16.67 4.93
C SER A 111 -3.24 -16.88 3.92
N SER A 112 -3.47 -16.57 2.64
CA SER A 112 -2.47 -16.70 1.58
C SER A 112 -1.31 -15.72 1.78
N THR A 113 -1.59 -14.52 2.29
CA THR A 113 -0.59 -13.52 2.62
C THR A 113 0.27 -13.97 3.79
N CYS A 114 -0.33 -14.53 4.85
CA CYS A 114 0.42 -15.17 5.93
C CYS A 114 1.36 -16.27 5.42
N GLN A 115 0.86 -17.14 4.54
CA GLN A 115 1.67 -18.20 3.96
C GLN A 115 2.80 -17.66 3.09
N ALA A 116 2.54 -16.66 2.25
CA ALA A 116 3.56 -16.01 1.43
C ALA A 116 4.68 -15.42 2.29
N LEU A 117 4.33 -14.78 3.41
CA LEU A 117 5.27 -14.21 4.37
C LEU A 117 6.07 -15.27 5.18
N GLU A 118 5.59 -16.51 5.24
CA GLU A 118 6.25 -17.61 5.97
C GLU A 118 7.14 -18.47 5.07
N GLU A 119 6.70 -18.71 3.83
CA GLU A 119 7.36 -19.66 2.92
C GLU A 119 8.35 -19.00 1.97
N LEU A 120 8.18 -17.71 1.64
CA LEU A 120 9.04 -17.02 0.67
C LEU A 120 10.18 -16.26 1.35
N ASP A 121 11.39 -16.48 0.85
CA ASP A 121 12.58 -15.75 1.27
C ASP A 121 12.70 -14.43 0.48
N ALA A 122 12.51 -13.30 1.17
CA ALA A 122 12.59 -11.97 0.58
C ALA A 122 14.02 -11.48 0.28
N THR A 123 15.04 -12.27 0.64
CA THR A 123 16.44 -12.04 0.28
C THR A 123 16.85 -12.78 -1.00
N ASP A 124 16.12 -13.84 -1.36
CA ASP A 124 16.25 -14.51 -2.65
C ASP A 124 15.55 -13.69 -3.74
N ALA A 125 16.24 -13.41 -4.84
CA ALA A 125 15.73 -12.51 -5.88
C ALA A 125 14.43 -13.02 -6.52
N LYS A 126 14.31 -14.33 -6.76
CA LYS A 126 13.14 -14.92 -7.43
C LYS A 126 11.93 -14.94 -6.50
N GLN A 127 12.13 -15.29 -5.23
CA GLN A 127 11.06 -15.29 -4.23
C GLN A 127 10.65 -13.88 -3.81
N ALA A 128 11.59 -12.93 -3.75
CA ALA A 128 11.28 -11.52 -3.58
C ALA A 128 10.41 -10.97 -4.71
N GLU A 129 10.63 -11.41 -5.95
CA GLU A 129 9.77 -11.04 -7.08
C GLU A 129 8.36 -11.63 -6.93
N GLN A 130 8.23 -12.86 -6.43
CA GLN A 130 6.93 -13.45 -6.10
C GLN A 130 6.19 -12.68 -5.00
N LEU A 131 6.89 -12.26 -3.93
CA LEU A 131 6.34 -11.40 -2.88
C LEU A 131 5.89 -10.05 -3.44
N PHE A 132 6.73 -9.42 -4.28
CA PHE A 132 6.39 -8.14 -4.91
C PHE A 132 5.14 -8.26 -5.77
N THR A 133 5.02 -9.32 -6.59
CA THR A 133 3.82 -9.60 -7.38
C THR A 133 2.59 -9.81 -6.49
N TRP A 134 2.73 -10.56 -5.39
CA TRP A 134 1.63 -10.77 -4.45
C TRP A 134 1.16 -9.46 -3.79
N PHE A 135 2.09 -8.61 -3.36
CA PHE A 135 1.75 -7.32 -2.77
C PHE A 135 1.15 -6.34 -3.78
N GLY A 136 1.57 -6.37 -5.05
CA GLY A 136 0.91 -5.57 -6.10
C GLY A 136 -0.54 -6.00 -6.34
N PHE A 137 -0.84 -7.30 -6.26
CA PHE A 137 -2.23 -7.79 -6.25
C PHE A 137 -3.00 -7.33 -5.00
N LEU A 138 -2.37 -7.41 -3.83
CA LEU A 138 -2.99 -6.98 -2.57
C LEU A 138 -3.29 -5.48 -2.56
N GLU A 139 -2.38 -4.65 -3.06
CA GLU A 139 -2.55 -3.22 -3.25
C GLU A 139 -3.79 -2.92 -4.10
N ARG A 140 -3.87 -3.50 -5.31
CA ARG A 140 -5.00 -3.31 -6.22
C ARG A 140 -6.32 -3.80 -5.62
N LEU A 141 -6.28 -4.95 -4.93
CA LEU A 141 -7.43 -5.50 -4.22
C LEU A 141 -7.98 -4.53 -3.17
N LEU A 142 -7.10 -3.94 -2.35
CA LEU A 142 -7.48 -3.01 -1.28
C LEU A 142 -8.02 -1.70 -1.85
N LEU A 143 -7.38 -1.14 -2.88
CA LEU A 143 -7.86 0.05 -3.57
C LEU A 143 -9.27 -0.15 -4.17
N ALA A 144 -9.54 -1.33 -4.74
CA ALA A 144 -10.82 -1.67 -5.35
C ALA A 144 -11.94 -1.99 -4.35
N THR A 145 -11.58 -2.47 -3.15
CA THR A 145 -12.53 -3.03 -2.18
C THR A 145 -12.94 -1.99 -1.14
N HIS A 146 -14.24 -1.89 -0.84
CA HIS A 146 -14.73 -0.92 0.13
C HIS A 146 -14.43 -1.37 1.58
N SER A 147 -14.17 -0.41 2.48
CA SER A 147 -13.71 -0.70 3.85
C SER A 147 -14.69 -1.53 4.68
N ASP A 148 -16.00 -1.43 4.41
CA ASP A 148 -17.05 -2.22 5.08
C ASP A 148 -16.91 -3.74 4.85
N VAL A 149 -16.27 -4.16 3.76
CA VAL A 149 -15.91 -5.56 3.53
C VAL A 149 -14.71 -5.94 4.38
N CYS A 150 -13.72 -5.05 4.48
CA CYS A 150 -12.47 -5.27 5.23
C CYS A 150 -12.70 -5.40 6.74
N VAL A 151 -13.69 -4.71 7.30
CA VAL A 151 -13.98 -4.76 8.75
C VAL A 151 -14.23 -6.19 9.26
N GLN A 152 -14.74 -7.09 8.41
CA GLN A 152 -15.04 -8.46 8.80
C GLN A 152 -13.80 -9.31 9.12
N VAL A 153 -12.60 -8.86 8.71
CA VAL A 153 -11.35 -9.57 9.00
C VAL A 153 -10.49 -8.87 10.06
N PHE A 154 -10.74 -7.59 10.37
CA PHE A 154 -9.91 -6.84 11.32
C PHE A 154 -9.93 -7.42 12.74
N GLN A 155 -11.04 -8.02 13.16
CA GLN A 155 -11.17 -8.67 14.47
C GLN A 155 -10.60 -10.10 14.52
N ASN A 156 -10.05 -10.59 13.42
CA ASN A 156 -9.51 -11.95 13.34
C ASN A 156 -8.04 -11.98 13.79
N SER A 157 -7.67 -12.91 14.68
CA SER A 157 -6.29 -13.08 15.12
C SER A 157 -5.30 -13.35 13.97
N MET A 158 -5.77 -13.93 12.86
CA MET A 158 -4.95 -14.14 11.67
C MET A 158 -4.58 -12.83 10.98
N TYR A 159 -5.46 -11.82 11.02
CA TYR A 159 -5.17 -10.50 10.48
C TYR A 159 -4.07 -9.80 11.28
N ALA A 160 -4.15 -9.83 12.62
CA ALA A 160 -3.08 -9.38 13.51
C ALA A 160 -1.73 -10.05 13.18
N GLY A 161 -1.78 -11.38 12.99
CA GLY A 161 -0.62 -12.19 12.64
C GLY A 161 -0.02 -11.81 11.28
N MET A 162 -0.87 -11.53 10.30
CA MET A 162 -0.45 -11.05 8.98
C MET A 162 0.28 -9.70 9.09
N LEU A 163 -0.30 -8.72 9.76
CA LEU A 163 0.32 -7.39 9.97
C LEU A 163 1.66 -7.52 10.70
N THR A 164 1.74 -8.36 11.73
CA THR A 164 2.97 -8.65 12.47
C THR A 164 4.06 -9.20 11.54
N LYS A 165 3.71 -10.12 10.65
CA LYS A 165 4.64 -10.72 9.68
C LYS A 165 5.08 -9.70 8.62
N MET A 166 4.17 -8.87 8.13
CA MET A 166 4.50 -7.79 7.19
C MET A 166 5.49 -6.78 7.81
N LEU A 167 5.31 -6.43 9.09
CA LEU A 167 6.26 -5.57 9.80
C LEU A 167 7.63 -6.23 9.94
N ARG A 168 7.70 -7.52 10.30
CA ARG A 168 8.97 -8.26 10.36
C ARG A 168 9.66 -8.38 9.01
N LEU A 169 8.90 -8.46 7.91
CA LEU A 169 9.47 -8.52 6.57
C LEU A 169 10.35 -7.29 6.26
N LEU A 170 10.02 -6.12 6.82
CA LEU A 170 10.75 -4.87 6.59
C LEU A 170 12.22 -4.94 7.05
N SER A 171 12.58 -5.84 7.97
CA SER A 171 13.97 -5.99 8.42
C SER A 171 14.87 -6.72 7.43
N ALA A 172 14.30 -7.53 6.53
CA ALA A 172 15.05 -8.45 5.69
C ALA A 172 14.35 -8.67 4.34
N CYS A 173 14.29 -7.63 3.52
CA CYS A 173 13.73 -7.73 2.18
C CYS A 173 14.43 -6.80 1.18
N SER A 174 14.23 -7.06 -0.12
CA SER A 174 14.65 -6.15 -1.18
C SER A 174 13.92 -4.81 -1.12
N THR A 175 14.50 -3.74 -1.68
CA THR A 175 13.88 -2.40 -1.71
C THR A 175 12.49 -2.39 -2.34
N LYS A 176 12.23 -3.23 -3.36
CA LYS A 176 10.93 -3.32 -4.01
C LYS A 176 9.87 -3.89 -3.07
N VAL A 177 10.19 -5.01 -2.41
CA VAL A 177 9.31 -5.66 -1.44
C VAL A 177 9.09 -4.76 -0.23
N PHE A 178 10.13 -4.05 0.21
CA PHE A 178 10.07 -3.07 1.28
C PHE A 178 9.04 -1.97 1.01
N ALA A 179 9.09 -1.36 -0.18
CA ALA A 179 8.13 -0.33 -0.58
C ALA A 179 6.70 -0.90 -0.71
N ALA A 180 6.53 -2.04 -1.41
CA ALA A 180 5.22 -2.65 -1.62
C ALA A 180 4.54 -3.09 -0.31
N THR A 181 5.32 -3.63 0.63
CA THR A 181 4.82 -4.00 1.97
C THR A 181 4.33 -2.77 2.72
N THR A 182 5.08 -1.68 2.66
CA THR A 182 4.74 -0.42 3.34
C THR A 182 3.48 0.21 2.75
N VAL A 183 3.32 0.18 1.43
CA VAL A 183 2.09 0.62 0.74
C VAL A 183 0.89 -0.18 1.22
N CYS A 184 1.00 -1.52 1.26
CA CYS A 184 -0.08 -2.37 1.75
C CYS A 184 -0.42 -2.10 3.22
N LEU A 185 0.59 -1.88 4.09
CA LEU A 185 0.36 -1.50 5.49
C LEU A 185 -0.42 -0.17 5.60
N GLY A 186 -0.08 0.83 4.79
CA GLY A 186 -0.80 2.09 4.72
C GLY A 186 -2.26 1.92 4.27
N LEU A 187 -2.51 1.09 3.26
CA LEU A 187 -3.86 0.79 2.77
C LEU A 187 -4.72 0.07 3.82
N PHE A 188 -4.15 -0.94 4.49
CA PHE A 188 -4.84 -1.61 5.59
C PHE A 188 -5.21 -0.64 6.71
N HIS A 189 -4.27 0.22 7.12
CA HIS A 189 -4.52 1.24 8.14
C HIS A 189 -5.64 2.22 7.75
N ASP A 190 -5.67 2.68 6.50
CA ASP A 190 -6.76 3.55 6.02
C ASP A 190 -8.12 2.85 6.11
N HIS A 191 -8.22 1.57 5.71
CA HIS A 191 -9.46 0.82 5.88
C HIS A 191 -9.84 0.63 7.35
N GLU A 192 -8.88 0.30 8.23
CA GLU A 192 -9.12 0.20 9.68
C GLU A 192 -9.72 1.49 10.21
N LYS A 193 -9.09 2.64 9.88
CA LYS A 193 -9.50 3.96 10.34
C LYS A 193 -10.89 4.34 9.85
N LYS A 194 -11.19 4.11 8.57
CA LYS A 194 -12.54 4.33 7.99
C LYS A 194 -13.61 3.49 8.66
N CYS A 195 -13.23 2.34 9.24
CA CYS A 195 -14.12 1.48 10.01
C CYS A 195 -14.08 1.73 11.52
N GLY A 196 -13.36 2.74 12.00
CA GLY A 196 -13.22 3.03 13.44
C GLY A 196 -12.43 1.96 14.22
N HIS A 197 -11.57 1.20 13.55
CA HIS A 197 -10.67 0.22 14.15
C HIS A 197 -9.23 0.76 14.13
N SER A 198 -8.36 0.20 14.99
CA SER A 198 -6.94 0.54 15.03
C SER A 198 -6.13 -0.68 15.43
N MET A 199 -6.10 -1.68 14.55
CA MET A 199 -5.40 -2.93 14.80
C MET A 199 -3.89 -2.75 14.59
N LEU A 200 -3.48 -2.12 13.48
CA LEU A 200 -2.06 -1.92 13.18
C LEU A 200 -1.38 -1.05 14.26
N VAL A 201 -1.91 0.15 14.49
CA VAL A 201 -1.31 1.11 15.44
C VAL A 201 -1.67 0.79 16.89
N GLY A 202 -2.96 0.56 17.18
CA GLY A 202 -3.47 0.43 18.55
C GLY A 202 -3.20 -0.90 19.23
N GLU A 203 -2.93 -1.96 18.47
CA GLU A 203 -2.66 -3.31 19.00
C GLU A 203 -1.29 -3.84 18.55
N VAL A 204 -1.08 -4.04 17.24
CA VAL A 204 0.10 -4.73 16.70
C VAL A 204 1.40 -3.98 17.03
N LEU A 205 1.47 -2.67 16.74
CA LEU A 205 2.69 -1.89 16.99
C LEU A 205 3.00 -1.74 18.49
N ARG A 206 1.98 -1.75 19.35
CA ARG A 206 2.18 -1.69 20.80
C ARG A 206 2.78 -2.97 21.37
N ASP A 207 2.32 -4.13 20.89
CA ASP A 207 2.69 -5.44 21.44
C ASP A 207 3.96 -6.03 20.83
N MET A 208 4.32 -5.63 19.61
CA MET A 208 5.51 -6.14 18.95
C MET A 208 6.80 -5.72 19.66
N LYS A 209 7.85 -6.54 19.57
CA LYS A 209 9.19 -6.26 20.13
C LYS A 209 10.30 -6.14 19.08
N ASP A 210 10.14 -6.76 17.92
CA ASP A 210 11.17 -6.87 16.87
C ASP A 210 10.54 -6.61 15.48
N GLY A 211 11.31 -6.01 14.56
CA GLY A 211 10.93 -5.73 13.17
C GLY A 211 10.21 -4.38 12.94
N ARG A 212 9.70 -3.76 14.00
CA ARG A 212 8.96 -2.48 13.93
C ARG A 212 9.86 -1.25 13.81
N GLU A 213 11.13 -1.39 14.14
CA GLU A 213 12.18 -0.37 14.03
C GLU A 213 12.44 0.09 12.59
N HIS A 214 12.06 -0.72 11.59
CA HIS A 214 12.23 -0.37 10.18
C HIS A 214 11.04 0.40 9.60
N LEU A 215 9.90 0.45 10.31
CA LEU A 215 8.67 1.04 9.80
C LEU A 215 8.80 2.53 9.52
N SER A 216 9.43 3.31 10.41
CA SER A 216 9.64 4.74 10.20
C SER A 216 10.47 5.02 8.95
N GLY A 217 11.61 4.32 8.80
CA GLY A 217 12.42 4.39 7.59
C GLY A 217 11.66 3.95 6.33
N ALA A 218 10.76 2.97 6.45
CA ALA A 218 9.95 2.48 5.34
C ALA A 218 8.90 3.51 4.87
N LEU A 219 8.20 4.13 5.81
CA LEU A 219 7.26 5.19 5.49
C LEU A 219 7.96 6.41 4.87
N LEU A 220 9.13 6.80 5.40
CA LEU A 220 9.94 7.86 4.80
C LEU A 220 10.36 7.53 3.36
N HIS A 221 10.73 6.28 3.10
CA HIS A 221 11.06 5.82 1.75
C HIS A 221 9.86 6.01 0.82
N VAL A 222 8.67 5.54 1.22
CA VAL A 222 7.45 5.66 0.40
C VAL A 222 7.14 7.14 0.14
N ILE A 223 7.06 7.96 1.19
CA ILE A 223 6.78 9.41 1.11
C ILE A 223 7.74 10.08 0.13
N ASN A 224 9.05 9.88 0.31
CA ASN A 224 10.07 10.50 -0.54
C ASN A 224 10.03 9.97 -1.99
N SER A 225 9.67 8.70 -2.19
CA SER A 225 9.63 8.10 -3.52
C SER A 225 8.43 8.55 -4.36
N CYS A 226 7.37 9.11 -3.75
CA CYS A 226 6.18 9.58 -4.46
C CYS A 226 6.45 10.86 -5.28
N GLY A 227 7.47 11.64 -4.92
CA GLY A 227 7.86 12.86 -5.63
C GLY A 227 6.96 14.07 -5.34
N CYS A 228 7.35 15.22 -5.87
CA CYS A 228 6.68 16.51 -5.67
C CYS A 228 6.59 17.29 -7.02
N PRO A 229 5.37 17.54 -7.56
CA PRO A 229 4.08 17.01 -7.11
C PRO A 229 4.00 15.49 -7.31
N CYS A 230 3.19 14.83 -6.48
CA CYS A 230 2.97 13.40 -6.57
C CYS A 230 2.08 13.08 -7.79
N PRO A 231 2.43 12.07 -8.62
CA PRO A 231 1.54 11.58 -9.66
C PRO A 231 0.21 11.08 -9.08
N ILE A 232 -0.89 11.30 -9.80
CA ILE A 232 -2.27 11.02 -9.35
C ILE A 232 -2.42 9.56 -8.90
N GLU A 233 -1.80 8.63 -9.62
CA GLU A 233 -1.86 7.19 -9.37
C GLU A 233 -1.18 6.80 -8.04
N ARG A 234 -0.29 7.66 -7.53
CA ARG A 234 0.47 7.43 -6.29
C ARG A 234 0.01 8.30 -5.12
N THR A 235 -0.90 9.24 -5.37
CA THR A 235 -1.41 10.18 -4.36
C THR A 235 -2.06 9.46 -3.19
N VAL A 236 -2.85 8.41 -3.45
CA VAL A 236 -3.46 7.60 -2.39
C VAL A 236 -2.41 6.94 -1.48
N HIS A 237 -1.31 6.45 -2.07
CA HIS A 237 -0.21 5.83 -1.33
C HIS A 237 0.54 6.86 -0.47
N LEU A 238 0.78 8.04 -1.01
CA LEU A 238 1.37 9.15 -0.25
C LEU A 238 0.48 9.54 0.93
N TRP A 239 -0.81 9.80 0.70
CA TRP A 239 -1.73 10.24 1.75
C TRP A 239 -1.89 9.18 2.84
N ASN A 240 -1.98 7.90 2.49
CA ASN A 240 -2.06 6.81 3.46
C ASN A 240 -0.76 6.66 4.27
N ALA A 241 0.41 6.84 3.64
CA ALA A 241 1.69 6.82 4.35
C ALA A 241 1.82 8.01 5.33
N LEU A 242 1.44 9.22 4.91
CA LEU A 242 1.40 10.41 5.79
C LEU A 242 0.44 10.21 6.96
N GLN A 243 -0.75 9.67 6.70
CA GLN A 243 -1.75 9.39 7.72
C GLN A 243 -1.25 8.35 8.73
N LEU A 244 -0.70 7.23 8.27
CA LEU A 244 -0.15 6.20 9.13
C LEU A 244 1.01 6.76 9.99
N PHE A 245 1.92 7.54 9.41
CA PHE A 245 2.99 8.18 10.19
C PHE A 245 2.42 9.11 11.27
N GLY A 246 1.45 9.96 10.92
CA GLY A 246 0.81 10.89 11.86
C GLY A 246 0.05 10.19 12.98
N ASP A 247 -0.59 9.06 12.70
CA ASP A 247 -1.29 8.26 13.71
C ASP A 247 -0.31 7.51 14.62
N ILE A 248 0.83 7.03 14.10
CA ILE A 248 1.94 6.49 14.91
C ILE A 248 2.47 7.55 15.87
N LEU A 249 2.71 8.78 15.39
CA LEU A 249 3.24 9.88 16.21
C LEU A 249 2.28 10.33 17.33
N ALA A 250 0.98 10.09 17.15
CA ALA A 250 -0.04 10.44 18.12
C ALA A 250 -0.27 9.36 19.18
N ASP A 251 0.18 8.13 18.93
CA ASP A 251 0.16 7.06 19.92
C ASP A 251 1.46 7.06 20.72
N GLU A 252 1.36 7.17 22.05
CA GLU A 252 2.55 7.27 22.92
C GLU A 252 3.45 6.02 22.84
N THR A 253 2.86 4.84 22.65
CA THR A 253 3.62 3.59 22.60
C THR A 253 4.21 3.37 21.20
N ALA A 254 3.44 3.61 20.14
CA ALA A 254 3.92 3.46 18.77
C ALA A 254 4.92 4.55 18.38
N SER A 255 4.75 5.79 18.87
CA SER A 255 5.72 6.88 18.60
C SER A 255 7.11 6.60 19.16
N ALA A 256 7.22 5.87 20.27
CA ALA A 256 8.50 5.43 20.82
C ALA A 256 9.32 4.53 19.86
N LEU A 257 8.70 4.03 18.78
CA LEU A 257 9.34 3.21 17.76
C LEU A 257 10.02 4.03 16.67
N VAL A 258 9.69 5.31 16.56
CA VAL A 258 10.27 6.19 15.55
C VAL A 258 11.65 6.65 16.04
N PHE A 259 12.69 6.32 15.28
CA PHE A 259 14.03 6.81 15.59
C PHE A 259 14.12 8.33 15.46
N VAL A 260 14.89 8.95 16.35
CA VAL A 260 15.13 10.40 16.33
C VAL A 260 15.65 10.89 14.98
N ASN A 261 16.49 10.11 14.29
CA ASN A 261 17.00 10.48 12.97
C ASN A 261 15.89 10.45 11.91
N ASP A 262 15.08 9.40 11.90
CA ASP A 262 13.94 9.29 10.99
C ASP A 262 12.94 10.43 11.22
N PHE A 263 12.69 10.77 12.49
CA PHE A 263 11.84 11.90 12.84
C PHE A 263 12.38 13.25 12.32
N LYS A 264 13.70 13.47 12.38
CA LYS A 264 14.32 14.67 11.79
C LYS A 264 14.19 14.70 10.27
N VAL A 265 14.40 13.56 9.60
CA VAL A 265 14.19 13.43 8.16
C VAL A 265 12.73 13.71 7.80
N LEU A 266 11.77 13.28 8.61
CA LEU A 266 10.36 13.60 8.42
C LEU A 266 10.10 15.11 8.43
N ILE A 267 10.70 15.83 9.39
CA ILE A 267 10.58 17.29 9.47
C ILE A 267 11.18 17.95 8.22
N ASP A 268 12.37 17.52 7.80
CA ASP A 268 13.00 18.03 6.58
C ASP A 268 12.13 17.77 5.34
N LEU A 269 11.48 16.60 5.25
CA LEU A 269 10.53 16.29 4.17
C LEU A 269 9.30 17.21 4.22
N VAL A 270 8.67 17.41 5.37
CA VAL A 270 7.51 18.30 5.51
C VAL A 270 7.86 19.72 5.05
N ILE A 271 9.01 20.24 5.47
CA ILE A 271 9.46 21.58 5.07
C ILE A 271 9.66 21.65 3.55
N ARG A 272 10.41 20.71 2.99
CA ARG A 272 10.74 20.67 1.56
C ARG A 272 9.46 20.58 0.72
N GLU A 273 8.63 19.58 0.99
CA GLU A 273 7.43 19.29 0.22
C GLU A 273 6.41 20.44 0.31
N CYS A 274 6.19 21.02 1.50
CA CYS A 274 5.24 22.13 1.64
C CYS A 274 5.70 23.41 0.94
N THR A 275 7.02 23.60 0.80
CA THR A 275 7.62 24.72 0.06
C THR A 275 7.52 24.51 -1.45
N ASP A 276 7.78 23.28 -1.91
CA ASP A 276 7.90 22.95 -3.33
C ASP A 276 6.54 22.69 -4.02
N LEU A 277 5.50 22.32 -3.25
CA LEU A 277 4.18 22.00 -3.80
C LEU A 277 3.53 23.23 -4.49
N PRO A 278 2.78 23.04 -5.60
CA PRO A 278 1.89 24.07 -6.17
C PRO A 278 0.83 24.54 -5.16
N GLN A 279 0.39 25.81 -5.23
CA GLN A 279 -0.52 26.38 -4.23
C GLN A 279 -1.85 25.62 -4.16
N GLU A 280 -2.37 25.19 -5.29
CA GLU A 280 -3.63 24.46 -5.47
C GLU A 280 -3.58 22.99 -5.00
N ASP A 281 -2.39 22.45 -4.75
CA ASP A 281 -2.23 21.02 -4.43
C ASP A 281 -2.81 20.67 -3.05
N ALA A 282 -3.84 19.81 -3.07
CA ALA A 282 -4.53 19.35 -1.87
C ALA A 282 -3.65 18.49 -0.94
N THR A 283 -2.56 17.90 -1.45
CA THR A 283 -1.59 17.13 -0.67
C THR A 283 -0.98 17.95 0.46
N ARG A 284 -0.90 19.28 0.31
CA ARG A 284 -0.45 20.17 1.38
C ARG A 284 -1.27 20.02 2.66
N LEU A 285 -2.57 19.72 2.55
CA LEU A 285 -3.41 19.48 3.74
C LEU A 285 -2.89 18.30 4.55
N HIS A 286 -2.55 17.19 3.90
CA HIS A 286 -2.04 15.99 4.57
C HIS A 286 -0.68 16.22 5.24
N TYR A 287 0.19 17.02 4.62
CA TYR A 287 1.44 17.44 5.26
C TYR A 287 1.19 18.38 6.46
N MET A 288 0.20 19.27 6.40
CA MET A 288 -0.16 20.12 7.53
C MET A 288 -0.77 19.30 8.69
N GLU A 289 -1.61 18.31 8.39
CA GLU A 289 -2.13 17.38 9.40
C GLU A 289 -1.00 16.59 10.06
N LEU A 290 -0.02 16.13 9.27
CA LEU A 290 1.17 15.48 9.81
C LEU A 290 2.03 16.44 10.64
N LEU A 291 2.22 17.69 10.20
CA LEU A 291 2.95 18.71 10.94
C LEU A 291 2.31 18.98 12.31
N GLU A 292 0.98 19.05 12.38
CA GLU A 292 0.27 19.16 13.65
C GLU A 292 0.61 17.99 14.60
N ARG A 293 0.73 16.76 14.08
CA ARG A 293 1.12 15.58 14.87
C ARG A 293 2.59 15.62 15.28
N ILE A 294 3.47 16.11 14.41
CA ILE A 294 4.90 16.31 14.70
C ILE A 294 5.05 17.29 15.88
N LEU A 295 4.43 18.47 15.78
CA LEU A 295 4.54 19.51 16.81
C LEU A 295 3.92 19.07 18.16
N GLY A 296 2.88 18.24 18.12
CA GLY A 296 2.26 17.65 19.31
C GLY A 296 3.00 16.45 19.90
N SER A 297 4.02 15.92 19.21
CA SER A 297 4.72 14.70 19.64
C SER A 297 5.80 14.99 20.69
N GLN A 298 5.95 14.08 21.66
CA GLN A 298 7.05 14.12 22.62
C GLN A 298 8.43 14.03 21.94
N LEU A 299 8.50 13.37 20.76
CA LEU A 299 9.73 13.30 19.97
C LEU A 299 10.21 14.69 19.55
N TYR A 300 9.32 15.63 19.27
CA TYR A 300 9.72 16.98 18.88
C TYR A 300 10.48 17.69 20.00
N LEU A 301 10.00 17.57 21.23
CA LEU A 301 10.69 18.07 22.42
C LEU A 301 12.03 17.36 22.65
N GLN A 302 12.07 16.04 22.48
CA GLN A 302 13.31 15.25 22.61
C GLN A 302 14.37 15.63 21.57
N THR A 303 13.95 16.01 20.36
CA THR A 303 14.85 16.49 19.31
C THR A 303 15.30 17.94 19.50
N GLN A 304 14.98 18.56 20.64
CA GLN A 304 15.23 19.97 20.94
C GLN A 304 14.56 20.91 19.94
N MET A 305 13.34 20.55 19.50
CA MET A 305 12.55 21.31 18.54
C MET A 305 13.33 21.55 17.23
N TYR A 306 13.83 20.46 16.65
CA TYR A 306 14.62 20.49 15.43
C TYR A 306 13.90 21.31 14.33
N ARG A 307 14.63 22.21 13.66
CA ARG A 307 14.10 23.10 12.61
C ARG A 307 12.94 24.02 13.04
N LYS A 308 12.80 24.33 14.33
CA LYS A 308 11.75 25.22 14.86
C LYS A 308 11.57 26.51 14.05
N ARG A 309 12.66 27.21 13.75
CA ARG A 309 12.61 28.49 13.02
C ARG A 309 12.15 28.31 11.58
N GLU A 310 12.65 27.28 10.90
CA GLU A 310 12.25 26.99 9.53
C GLU A 310 10.78 26.57 9.44
N LEU A 311 10.26 25.82 10.41
CA LEU A 311 8.84 25.47 10.49
C LEU A 311 7.96 26.71 10.75
N TRP A 312 8.39 27.62 11.61
CA TRP A 312 7.71 28.89 11.83
C TRP A 312 7.64 29.73 10.55
N SER A 313 8.79 29.96 9.91
CA SER A 313 8.86 30.73 8.66
C SER A 313 8.06 30.09 7.52
N LEU A 314 8.04 28.75 7.45
CA LEU A 314 7.18 28.02 6.51
C LEU A 314 5.70 28.35 6.75
N LEU A 315 5.22 28.26 8.00
CA LEU A 315 3.81 28.54 8.31
C LEU A 315 3.43 29.99 8.04
N GLU A 316 4.31 30.96 8.37
CA GLU A 316 4.10 32.37 8.04
C GLU A 316 4.03 32.59 6.53
N SER A 317 5.00 32.09 5.77
CA SER A 317 5.03 32.26 4.31
C SER A 317 3.82 31.65 3.61
N LEU A 318 3.36 30.47 4.06
CA LEU A 318 2.15 29.84 3.52
C LEU A 318 0.89 30.63 3.88
N LEU A 319 0.81 31.16 5.10
CA LEU A 319 -0.31 31.99 5.53
C LEU A 319 -0.38 33.31 4.72
N GLU A 320 0.77 33.95 4.48
CA GLU A 320 0.87 35.14 3.65
C GLU A 320 0.44 34.85 2.20
N ALA A 321 0.98 33.79 1.61
CA ALA A 321 0.62 33.37 0.25
C ALA A 321 -0.88 33.04 0.11
N GLY A 322 -1.47 32.43 1.13
CA GLY A 322 -2.89 32.11 1.17
C GLY A 322 -3.81 33.29 1.48
N ALA A 323 -3.30 34.39 2.01
CA ALA A 323 -4.06 35.60 2.31
C ALA A 323 -4.13 36.59 1.13
N GLN A 324 -3.38 36.35 0.06
CA GLN A 324 -3.43 37.15 -1.17
C GLN A 324 -4.82 37.03 -1.83
N GLU A 325 -5.30 38.13 -2.42
CA GLU A 325 -6.65 38.18 -3.04
C GLU A 325 -6.83 37.18 -4.19
N ASP A 326 -5.74 36.87 -4.90
CA ASP A 326 -5.67 35.94 -6.03
C ASP A 326 -5.18 34.54 -5.65
N SER A 327 -5.06 34.24 -4.34
CA SER A 327 -4.58 32.95 -3.87
C SER A 327 -5.48 31.80 -4.34
N VAL A 328 -4.84 30.74 -4.85
CA VAL A 328 -5.51 29.48 -5.23
C VAL A 328 -5.35 28.39 -4.16
N MET A 329 -4.82 28.74 -2.98
CA MET A 329 -4.61 27.80 -1.90
C MET A 329 -5.95 27.26 -1.35
N PRO A 330 -6.12 25.94 -1.20
CA PRO A 330 -7.35 25.37 -0.66
C PRO A 330 -7.69 25.92 0.73
N LYS A 331 -8.98 26.21 0.98
CA LYS A 331 -9.45 26.77 2.25
C LYS A 331 -9.11 25.91 3.45
N ASP A 332 -9.25 24.60 3.31
CA ASP A 332 -8.98 23.64 4.40
C ASP A 332 -7.49 23.65 4.81
N VAL A 333 -6.58 23.90 3.85
CA VAL A 333 -5.15 24.08 4.12
C VAL A 333 -4.93 25.34 4.96
N MET A 334 -5.55 26.46 4.55
CA MET A 334 -5.45 27.73 5.27
C MET A 334 -6.02 27.66 6.69
N ASP A 335 -7.16 26.99 6.85
CA ASP A 335 -7.76 26.80 8.15
C ASP A 335 -6.89 25.90 9.04
N ARG A 336 -6.25 24.86 8.47
CA ARG A 336 -5.29 24.04 9.21
C ARG A 336 -4.04 24.81 9.62
N ILE A 337 -3.46 25.63 8.75
CA ILE A 337 -2.29 26.48 9.09
C ILE A 337 -2.62 27.41 10.26
N LYS A 338 -3.77 28.09 10.19
CA LYS A 338 -4.24 28.96 11.29
C LYS A 338 -4.41 28.20 12.60
N GLN A 339 -4.99 27.00 12.56
CA GLN A 339 -5.15 26.16 13.75
C GLN A 339 -3.79 25.76 14.35
N ILE A 340 -2.83 25.37 13.52
CA ILE A 340 -1.47 25.02 13.97
C ILE A 340 -0.82 26.22 14.65
N LEU A 341 -0.85 27.38 14.02
CA LEU A 341 -0.28 28.61 14.58
C LEU A 341 -0.94 28.95 15.91
N VAL A 342 -2.27 28.98 15.99
CA VAL A 342 -2.98 29.27 17.25
C VAL A 342 -2.60 28.29 18.37
N LYS A 343 -2.44 27.02 18.05
CA LYS A 343 -2.19 25.96 19.03
C LYS A 343 -0.72 25.88 19.47
N TYR A 344 0.23 26.19 18.59
CA TYR A 344 1.66 25.96 18.80
C TYR A 344 2.51 27.23 18.68
N ILE A 345 1.92 28.43 18.65
CA ILE A 345 2.68 29.69 18.58
C ILE A 345 3.71 29.80 19.70
N ASP A 346 3.34 29.53 20.95
CA ASP A 346 4.27 29.61 22.10
C ASP A 346 5.40 28.58 22.03
N LEU A 347 5.19 27.48 21.27
CA LEU A 347 6.21 26.48 21.03
C LEU A 347 7.17 26.91 19.92
N LEU A 348 6.69 27.69 18.94
CA LEU A 348 7.39 28.07 17.72
C LEU A 348 8.00 29.49 17.73
N ASP A 349 7.53 30.38 18.61
CA ASP A 349 8.16 31.65 18.99
C ASP A 349 9.33 31.39 19.96
#